data_AF-A0A485CRR3-F1
#
_entry.id   AF-A0A485CRR3-F1
#
_cell.length_a   1.000
_cell.length_b   1.000
_cell.length_c   1.000
_cell.angle_alpha   90.00
_cell.angle_beta   90.00
_cell.angle_gamma   90.00
#
_symmetry.space_group_name_H-M   'P 1'
#
loop_
_entity.id
_entity.type
_entity.pdbx_description
1 polymer ?
#
loop_
_entity_poly.entity_id
_entity_poly.type
_entity_poly.pdbx_seq_one_letter_code
_entity_poly.pdbx_strand_id
1 'polypeptide(L)'
;MPEMIEVYYEGWGGTLAVGRLISSTALTGRPLIAFEYSEEAVKKGLELSRMTLPLNGTRLRRDFPSHQLGLPGPVYDALPDGWGMLLMDRLFKRRGVNAARVGPLERLTYIGDSAMGAMTFHPVQPNDSGDLKQDVPLAQLAAEVQAVLSGEGGEFLQKLLQMGGSPQGARPKSLVIPRSPKPTVYDDSPTWIRSLARQVSRAA
;
A
#
# COMPACT_ATOMS: atom_id res chain seq x y z
N MET A 1 -16.60 12.08 -2.52
CA MET A 1 -15.72 11.51 -1.49
C MET A 1 -16.48 10.41 -0.78
N PRO A 2 -15.89 9.21 -0.60
CA PRO A 2 -16.57 8.12 0.08
C PRO A 2 -16.81 8.47 1.56
N GLU A 3 -18.05 8.33 2.02
CA GLU A 3 -18.43 8.50 3.43
C GLU A 3 -18.13 7.25 4.26
N MET A 4 -17.99 6.11 3.60
CA MET A 4 -17.71 4.83 4.24
C MET A 4 -16.85 3.97 3.29
N ILE A 5 -15.90 3.25 3.87
CA ILE A 5 -15.10 2.24 3.16
C ILE A 5 -15.01 0.98 4.03
N GLU A 6 -14.96 -0.16 3.36
CA GLU A 6 -14.73 -1.46 3.97
C GLU A 6 -13.24 -1.79 3.97
N VAL A 7 -12.80 -2.44 5.04
CA VAL A 7 -11.42 -2.84 5.27
C VAL A 7 -11.37 -4.36 5.35
N TYR A 8 -10.56 -4.97 4.52
CA TYR A 8 -10.38 -6.41 4.48
C TYR A 8 -8.93 -6.79 4.79
N TYR A 9 -8.74 -8.04 5.17
CA TYR A 9 -7.45 -8.68 5.37
C TYR A 9 -7.31 -9.87 4.42
N GLU A 10 -6.36 -9.77 3.50
CA GLU A 10 -5.98 -10.75 2.50
C GLU A 10 -4.80 -11.58 3.01
N GLY A 11 -5.08 -12.47 3.96
CA GLY A 11 -4.03 -13.27 4.60
C GLY A 11 -4.49 -14.69 4.89
N TRP A 12 -3.52 -15.57 5.14
CA TRP A 12 -3.78 -16.99 5.44
C TRP A 12 -4.59 -17.74 4.37
N GLY A 13 -4.45 -17.33 3.11
CA GLY A 13 -5.11 -17.98 1.98
C GLY A 13 -6.58 -17.62 1.82
N GLY A 14 -7.08 -16.56 2.46
CA GLY A 14 -8.43 -16.06 2.27
C GLY A 14 -8.58 -14.58 2.55
N THR A 15 -9.78 -14.08 2.24
CA THR A 15 -10.19 -12.71 2.50
C THR A 15 -11.06 -12.69 3.75
N LEU A 16 -10.78 -11.79 4.68
CA LEU A 16 -11.59 -11.58 5.88
C LEU A 16 -12.02 -10.13 5.98
N ALA A 17 -13.32 -9.89 6.17
CA ALA A 17 -13.83 -8.55 6.46
C ALA A 17 -13.34 -8.14 7.85
N VAL A 18 -12.48 -7.13 7.95
CA VAL A 18 -11.93 -6.66 9.23
C VAL A 18 -12.89 -5.68 9.89
N GLY A 19 -13.45 -4.77 9.10
CA GLY A 19 -14.28 -3.70 9.62
C GLY A 19 -14.56 -2.63 8.58
N ARG A 20 -15.03 -1.48 9.06
CA ARG A 20 -15.36 -0.33 8.22
C ARG A 20 -14.84 0.96 8.82
N LEU A 21 -14.43 1.87 7.94
CA LEU A 21 -14.14 3.26 8.27
C LEU A 21 -15.30 4.13 7.81
N ILE A 22 -15.70 5.06 8.67
CA ILE A 22 -16.80 5.99 8.41
C ILE A 22 -16.27 7.40 8.60
N SER A 23 -16.43 8.25 7.60
CA SER A 23 -16.08 9.67 7.66
C SER A 23 -17.36 10.49 7.74
N SER A 24 -17.47 11.34 8.76
CA SER A 24 -18.60 12.25 8.93
C SER A 24 -18.15 13.64 9.35
N THR A 25 -18.77 14.66 8.78
CA THR A 25 -18.58 16.07 9.18
C THR A 25 -19.69 16.56 10.12
N ALA A 26 -20.73 15.76 10.36
CA ALA A 26 -21.97 16.20 10.99
C ALA A 26 -21.81 16.69 12.44
N LEU A 27 -20.79 16.20 13.16
CA LEU A 27 -20.61 16.49 14.58
C LEU A 27 -19.77 17.75 14.86
N THR A 28 -18.82 18.08 13.99
CA THR A 28 -17.82 19.13 14.27
C THR A 28 -17.62 20.11 13.12
N GLY A 29 -18.26 19.89 11.97
CA GLY A 29 -17.98 20.61 10.72
C GLY A 29 -16.63 20.22 10.09
N ARG A 30 -15.80 19.43 10.78
CA ARG A 30 -14.56 18.84 10.28
C ARG A 30 -14.74 17.34 10.04
N PRO A 31 -14.06 16.73 9.06
CA PRO A 31 -14.15 15.30 8.83
C PRO A 31 -13.59 14.54 10.03
N LEU A 32 -14.48 13.82 10.73
CA LEU A 32 -14.14 12.88 11.79
C LEU A 32 -14.22 11.48 11.21
N ILE A 33 -13.16 10.70 11.41
CA ILE A 33 -13.12 9.31 10.99
C ILE A 33 -13.31 8.42 12.20
N ALA A 34 -14.22 7.45 12.04
CA ALA A 34 -14.48 6.42 13.00
C ALA A 34 -14.20 5.05 12.38
N PHE A 35 -13.85 4.08 13.22
CA PHE A 35 -13.64 2.69 12.83
C PHE A 35 -14.54 1.76 13.64
N GLU A 36 -15.11 0.75 12.98
CA GLU A 36 -15.88 -0.30 13.62
C GLU A 36 -15.40 -1.66 13.10
N TYR A 37 -15.12 -2.58 14.02
CA TYR A 37 -14.81 -3.96 13.68
C TYR A 37 -16.03 -4.67 13.09
N SER A 38 -15.80 -5.55 12.12
CA SER A 38 -16.82 -6.46 11.62
C SER A 38 -17.15 -7.52 12.67
N GLU A 39 -18.34 -8.09 12.59
CA GLU A 39 -18.68 -9.24 13.44
C GLU A 39 -17.78 -10.45 13.16
N GLU A 40 -17.32 -10.62 11.92
CA GLU A 40 -16.45 -11.73 11.54
C GLU A 40 -15.08 -11.60 12.23
N ALA A 41 -14.49 -10.40 12.23
CA ALA A 41 -13.21 -10.13 12.89
C ALA A 41 -13.31 -10.36 14.40
N VAL A 42 -14.40 -9.92 15.03
CA VAL A 42 -14.67 -10.16 16.46
C VAL A 42 -14.79 -11.67 16.74
N LYS A 43 -15.57 -12.41 15.94
CA LYS A 43 -15.76 -13.86 16.10
C LYS A 43 -14.46 -14.65 15.93
N LYS A 44 -13.60 -14.25 14.99
CA LYS A 44 -12.29 -14.90 14.76
C LYS A 44 -11.19 -14.41 15.71
N GLY A 45 -11.46 -13.41 16.55
CA GLY A 45 -10.45 -12.83 17.44
C GLY A 45 -9.34 -12.08 16.69
N LEU A 46 -9.63 -11.55 15.49
CA LEU A 46 -8.66 -10.78 14.72
C LEU A 46 -8.56 -9.35 15.28
N GLU A 47 -7.50 -9.09 16.03
CA GLU A 47 -7.17 -7.75 16.53
C GLU A 47 -6.16 -7.07 15.59
N LEU A 48 -6.46 -5.85 15.13
CA LEU A 48 -5.50 -5.09 14.29
C LEU A 48 -4.32 -4.56 15.11
N SER A 49 -4.57 -4.18 16.36
CA SER A 49 -3.54 -3.70 17.28
C SER A 49 -3.99 -3.89 18.72
N ARG A 50 -3.26 -4.69 19.49
CA ARG A 50 -3.58 -4.94 20.91
C ARG A 50 -3.56 -3.68 21.77
N MET A 51 -2.72 -2.72 21.41
CA MET A 51 -2.47 -1.54 22.25
C MET A 51 -3.42 -0.40 21.90
N THR A 52 -3.72 -0.21 20.62
CA THR A 52 -4.47 0.96 20.13
C THR A 52 -5.87 0.61 19.59
N LEU A 53 -6.09 -0.64 19.19
CA LEU A 53 -7.38 -1.15 18.70
C LEU A 53 -7.71 -2.56 19.24
N PRO A 54 -7.77 -2.78 20.56
CA PRO A 54 -8.12 -4.09 21.11
C PRO A 54 -9.58 -4.44 20.83
N LEU A 55 -9.95 -5.71 20.66
CA LEU A 55 -11.35 -6.08 20.33
C LEU A 55 -12.35 -5.76 21.45
N ASN A 56 -11.91 -5.81 22.71
CA ASN A 56 -12.75 -5.56 23.90
C ASN A 56 -13.02 -4.08 24.20
N GLY A 57 -12.56 -3.14 23.36
CA GLY A 57 -12.86 -1.72 23.51
C GLY A 57 -14.26 -1.32 23.01
N THR A 58 -14.51 -0.02 22.88
CA THR A 58 -15.80 0.50 22.38
C THR A 58 -16.13 -0.03 20.99
N ARG A 59 -17.42 -0.20 20.66
CA ARG A 59 -17.82 -0.69 19.33
C ARG A 59 -17.37 0.26 18.21
N LEU A 60 -17.63 1.55 18.40
CA LEU A 60 -17.19 2.61 17.50
C LEU A 60 -15.93 3.27 18.07
N ARG A 61 -14.82 3.17 17.35
CA ARG A 61 -13.53 3.80 17.67
C ARG A 61 -13.43 5.15 16.98
N ARG A 62 -12.98 6.16 17.71
CA ARG A 62 -12.90 7.56 17.26
C ARG A 62 -11.61 8.17 17.83
N ASP A 63 -11.39 9.44 17.51
CA ASP A 63 -10.33 10.27 18.10
C ASP A 63 -8.91 9.75 17.81
N PHE A 64 -8.74 9.17 16.63
CA PHE A 64 -7.43 8.76 16.13
C PHE A 64 -6.50 9.97 15.96
N PRO A 65 -5.17 9.79 16.11
CA PRO A 65 -4.23 10.90 16.05
C PRO A 65 -4.27 11.67 14.73
N SER A 66 -4.20 12.99 14.80
CA SER A 66 -4.21 13.86 13.61
C SER A 66 -3.01 13.62 12.67
N HIS A 67 -1.85 13.24 13.23
CA HIS A 67 -0.66 12.90 12.44
C HIS A 67 -0.83 11.59 11.64
N GLN A 68 -1.82 10.76 12.00
CA GLN A 68 -2.24 9.57 11.25
C GLN A 68 -3.44 9.87 10.34
N LEU A 69 -3.69 11.15 10.02
CA LEU A 69 -4.84 11.60 9.24
C LEU A 69 -6.20 11.18 9.84
N GLY A 70 -6.25 10.95 11.15
CA GLY A 70 -7.44 10.45 11.83
C GLY A 70 -7.77 8.99 11.51
N LEU A 71 -6.82 8.22 10.97
CA LEU A 71 -6.99 6.78 10.72
C LEU A 71 -6.46 5.93 11.89
N PRO A 72 -6.97 4.71 12.07
CA PRO A 72 -6.28 3.68 12.85
C PRO A 72 -4.84 3.48 12.37
N GLY A 73 -3.88 3.33 13.29
CA GLY A 73 -2.46 3.12 12.94
C GLY A 73 -2.22 2.06 11.87
N PRO A 74 -2.73 0.82 12.01
CA PRO A 74 -2.55 -0.22 10.99
C PRO A 74 -3.13 0.14 9.61
N VAL A 75 -4.21 0.93 9.56
CA VAL A 75 -4.79 1.40 8.30
C VAL A 75 -3.98 2.57 7.72
N TYR A 76 -3.48 3.46 8.58
CA TYR A 76 -2.58 4.54 8.18
C TYR A 76 -1.30 4.00 7.52
N ASP A 77 -0.75 2.91 8.06
CA ASP A 77 0.46 2.28 7.51
C ASP A 77 0.27 1.69 6.10
N ALA A 78 -0.98 1.49 5.66
CA ALA A 78 -1.31 1.04 4.32
C ALA A 78 -1.35 2.19 3.29
N LEU A 79 -1.36 3.45 3.73
CA LEU A 79 -1.24 4.60 2.84
C LEU A 79 0.18 4.69 2.25
N PRO A 80 0.32 5.23 1.03
CA PRO A 80 1.62 5.52 0.45
C PRO A 80 2.43 6.47 1.33
N ASP A 81 3.74 6.37 1.23
CA ASP A 81 4.68 7.24 1.96
C ASP A 81 4.88 8.59 1.27
N GLY A 82 5.90 9.38 1.65
CA GLY A 82 6.11 10.71 1.08
C GLY A 82 6.25 10.73 -0.45
N TRP A 83 6.95 9.73 -1.02
CA TRP A 83 7.07 9.62 -2.48
C TRP A 83 5.76 9.16 -3.12
N GLY A 84 5.14 8.13 -2.55
CA GLY A 84 3.86 7.63 -3.05
C GLY A 84 2.74 8.67 -2.97
N MET A 85 2.69 9.46 -1.89
CA MET A 85 1.74 10.56 -1.72
C MET A 85 1.97 11.66 -2.75
N LEU A 86 3.22 12.00 -3.05
CA LEU A 86 3.56 12.93 -4.12
C LEU A 86 3.07 12.44 -5.49
N LEU A 87 3.30 11.17 -5.82
CA LEU A 87 2.82 10.58 -7.07
C LEU A 87 1.30 10.63 -7.16
N MET A 88 0.63 10.29 -6.06
CA MET A 88 -0.82 10.31 -5.94
C MET A 88 -1.39 11.71 -6.11
N ASP A 89 -0.81 12.71 -5.46
CA ASP A 89 -1.23 14.12 -5.55
C ASP A 89 -1.07 14.67 -6.97
N ARG A 90 0.03 14.33 -7.65
CA ARG A 90 0.25 14.70 -9.06
C ARG A 90 -0.77 14.04 -9.97
N LEU A 91 -1.11 12.78 -9.72
CA LEU A 91 -2.10 12.05 -10.48
C LEU A 91 -3.50 12.66 -10.30
N PHE A 92 -3.89 13.00 -9.08
CA PHE A 92 -5.14 13.72 -8.83
C PHE A 92 -5.17 15.07 -9.53
N LYS A 93 -4.09 15.85 -9.43
CA LYS A 93 -3.96 17.14 -10.12
C LYS A 93 -4.12 16.98 -11.64
N ARG A 94 -3.53 15.95 -12.23
CA ARG A 94 -3.67 15.63 -13.67
C ARG A 94 -5.10 15.31 -14.06
N ARG A 95 -5.86 14.64 -13.18
CA ARG A 95 -7.30 14.35 -13.34
C ARG A 95 -8.20 15.55 -13.03
N GLY A 96 -7.64 16.74 -12.81
CA GLY A 96 -8.41 17.95 -12.46
C GLY A 96 -8.93 17.96 -11.01
N VAL A 97 -8.49 17.01 -10.18
CA VAL A 97 -8.88 16.93 -8.76
C VAL A 97 -7.90 17.73 -7.92
N ASN A 98 -8.42 18.60 -7.05
CA ASN A 98 -7.60 19.33 -6.11
C ASN A 98 -7.11 18.39 -5.00
N ALA A 99 -5.82 18.02 -5.03
CA ALA A 99 -5.19 17.12 -4.06
C ALA A 99 -5.37 17.57 -2.60
N ALA A 100 -5.47 18.87 -2.32
CA ALA A 100 -5.70 19.40 -0.97
C ALA A 100 -7.10 19.10 -0.42
N ARG A 101 -8.05 18.72 -1.30
CA ARG A 101 -9.41 18.30 -0.93
C ARG A 101 -9.56 16.78 -0.85
N VAL A 102 -8.54 16.02 -1.25
CA VAL A 102 -8.60 14.56 -1.24
C VAL A 102 -8.34 14.04 0.17
N GLY A 103 -9.38 13.43 0.74
CA GLY A 103 -9.36 12.88 2.09
C GLY A 103 -8.68 11.50 2.17
N PRO A 104 -8.35 11.04 3.39
CA PRO A 104 -7.69 9.75 3.59
C PRO A 104 -8.51 8.55 3.09
N LEU A 105 -9.84 8.54 3.28
CA LEU A 105 -10.68 7.45 2.76
C LEU A 105 -10.65 7.40 1.23
N GLU A 106 -10.66 8.55 0.56
CA GLU A 106 -10.56 8.63 -0.90
C GLU A 106 -9.22 8.07 -1.39
N ARG A 107 -8.13 8.38 -0.67
CA ARG A 107 -6.81 7.79 -0.96
C ARG A 107 -6.82 6.27 -0.79
N LEU A 108 -7.41 5.76 0.29
CA LEU A 108 -7.57 4.32 0.52
C LEU A 108 -8.35 3.64 -0.61
N THR A 109 -9.47 4.21 -1.06
CA THR A 109 -10.23 3.66 -2.21
C THR A 109 -9.46 3.68 -3.53
N TYR A 110 -8.53 4.62 -3.70
CA TYR A 110 -7.70 4.70 -4.90
C TYR A 110 -6.62 3.61 -4.91
N ILE A 111 -6.02 3.35 -3.75
CA ILE A 111 -5.06 2.27 -3.56
C ILE A 111 -5.76 0.92 -3.72
N GLY A 112 -6.93 0.78 -3.10
CA GLY A 112 -7.79 -0.39 -3.19
C GLY A 112 -7.06 -1.67 -2.83
N ASP A 113 -6.97 -2.58 -3.80
CA ASP A 113 -6.35 -3.90 -3.65
C ASP A 113 -4.82 -3.87 -3.76
N SER A 114 -4.24 -2.74 -4.16
CA SER A 114 -2.79 -2.58 -4.37
C SER A 114 -2.08 -2.02 -3.14
N ALA A 115 -2.74 -1.98 -1.99
CA ALA A 115 -2.11 -1.48 -0.77
C ALA A 115 -0.97 -2.40 -0.35
N MET A 116 0.08 -1.81 0.20
CA MET A 116 1.17 -2.63 0.73
C MET A 116 0.71 -3.41 1.96
N GLY A 117 1.14 -4.66 2.05
CA GLY A 117 0.79 -5.55 3.15
C GLY A 117 -0.36 -6.46 2.77
N ALA A 118 -1.24 -6.75 3.72
CA ALA A 118 -2.35 -7.68 3.57
C ALA A 118 -3.71 -6.99 3.73
N MET A 119 -3.78 -5.66 3.68
CA MET A 119 -5.05 -4.94 3.83
C MET A 119 -5.53 -4.44 2.48
N THR A 120 -6.83 -4.55 2.21
CA THR A 120 -7.47 -4.04 1.00
C THR A 120 -8.68 -3.19 1.37
N PHE A 121 -9.02 -2.24 0.50
CA PHE A 121 -9.96 -1.17 0.79
C PHE A 121 -11.03 -1.04 -0.30
N HIS A 122 -12.30 -1.12 0.09
CA HIS A 122 -13.43 -1.09 -0.85
C HIS A 122 -14.40 0.06 -0.53
N PRO A 123 -15.06 0.65 -1.55
CA PRO A 123 -14.98 0.31 -2.96
C PRO A 123 -13.64 0.74 -3.58
N VAL A 124 -13.13 -0.06 -4.52
CA VAL A 124 -11.95 0.30 -5.32
C VAL A 124 -12.39 1.29 -6.37
N GLN A 125 -11.73 2.44 -6.45
CA GLN A 125 -12.01 3.40 -7.52
C GLN A 125 -11.58 2.80 -8.87
N PRO A 126 -12.38 2.99 -9.93
CA PRO A 126 -11.96 2.62 -11.27
C PRO A 126 -10.65 3.35 -11.59
N ASN A 127 -9.62 2.57 -11.85
CA ASN A 127 -8.34 3.08 -12.28
C ASN A 127 -8.12 2.61 -13.73
N ASP A 128 -7.72 3.51 -14.62
CA ASP A 128 -7.50 3.20 -16.05
C ASP A 128 -6.27 2.30 -16.31
N SER A 129 -5.82 1.60 -15.27
CA SER A 129 -4.67 0.72 -15.30
C SER A 129 -5.11 -0.60 -15.91
N GLY A 130 -4.88 -0.74 -17.22
CA GLY A 130 -4.85 -2.04 -17.86
C GLY A 130 -3.91 -3.01 -17.14
N ASP A 131 -4.10 -4.30 -17.37
CA ASP A 131 -3.42 -5.41 -16.69
C ASP A 131 -1.96 -5.13 -16.31
N LEU A 132 -1.73 -5.08 -15.00
CA LEU A 132 -0.44 -4.77 -14.36
C LEU A 132 0.60 -5.89 -14.46
N LYS A 133 0.30 -6.94 -15.23
CA LYS A 133 1.24 -8.03 -15.53
C LYS A 133 2.17 -7.68 -16.70
N GLN A 134 2.46 -6.40 -16.90
CA GLN A 134 3.43 -5.95 -17.90
C GLN A 134 4.82 -5.91 -17.27
N ASP A 135 5.77 -6.60 -17.91
CA ASP A 135 7.18 -6.44 -17.58
C ASP A 135 7.59 -4.99 -17.87
N VAL A 136 7.98 -4.25 -16.85
CA VAL A 136 8.57 -2.92 -17.00
C VAL A 136 10.09 -3.05 -16.92
N PRO A 137 10.86 -2.70 -17.97
CA PRO A 137 12.31 -2.66 -17.89
C PRO A 137 12.78 -1.70 -16.80
N LEU A 138 13.72 -2.12 -15.96
CA LEU A 138 14.25 -1.30 -14.85
C LEU A 138 14.84 0.04 -15.35
N ALA A 139 15.43 0.05 -16.55
CA ALA A 139 15.96 1.27 -17.17
C ALA A 139 14.83 2.27 -17.50
N GLN A 140 13.68 1.79 -17.97
CA GLN A 140 12.51 2.62 -18.20
C GLN A 140 11.97 3.17 -16.88
N LEU A 141 11.85 2.32 -15.86
CA LEU A 141 11.42 2.75 -14.52
C LEU A 141 12.31 3.87 -13.97
N ALA A 142 13.63 3.72 -14.10
CA ALA A 142 14.60 4.74 -13.66
C ALA A 142 14.44 6.07 -14.41
N ALA A 143 14.27 6.02 -15.74
CA ALA A 143 14.05 7.21 -16.56
C ALA A 143 12.75 7.94 -16.17
N GLU A 144 11.67 7.20 -15.92
CA GLU A 144 10.39 7.76 -15.50
C GLU A 144 10.46 8.41 -14.12
N VAL A 145 11.18 7.80 -13.17
CA VAL A 145 11.44 8.42 -11.87
C VAL A 145 12.22 9.73 -12.04
N GLN A 146 13.22 9.78 -12.91
CA GLN A 146 13.97 11.01 -13.19
C GLN A 146 13.10 12.09 -13.82
N ALA A 147 12.22 11.74 -14.77
CA ALA A 147 11.26 12.67 -15.35
C ALA A 147 10.35 13.26 -14.26
N VAL A 148 9.78 12.42 -13.40
CA VAL A 148 8.96 12.89 -12.27
C VAL A 148 9.75 13.82 -11.36
N LEU A 149 11.03 13.54 -11.08
CA LEU A 149 11.88 14.41 -10.28
C LEU A 149 12.18 15.75 -10.99
N SER A 150 12.32 15.79 -12.31
CA SER A 150 12.49 17.03 -13.08
C SER A 150 11.19 17.84 -13.25
N GLY A 151 10.05 17.31 -12.78
CA GLY A 151 8.74 17.94 -12.91
C GLY A 151 8.06 17.63 -14.25
N GLU A 152 8.70 16.80 -15.07
CA GLU A 152 8.15 16.22 -16.29
C GLU A 152 7.49 14.87 -15.95
N GLY A 153 6.75 14.27 -16.87
CA GLY A 153 6.15 12.95 -16.64
C GLY A 153 4.72 13.00 -16.10
N GLY A 154 3.84 12.29 -16.82
CA GLY A 154 2.41 12.24 -16.54
C GLY A 154 1.79 10.91 -16.92
N GLU A 155 2.20 10.34 -18.06
CA GLU A 155 1.65 9.09 -18.59
C GLU A 155 1.98 7.87 -17.73
N PHE A 156 3.17 7.85 -17.12
CA PHE A 156 3.63 6.74 -16.30
C PHE A 156 3.33 6.90 -14.80
N LEU A 157 2.75 8.03 -14.35
CA LEU A 157 2.48 8.30 -12.93
C LEU A 157 1.62 7.22 -12.26
N GLN A 158 0.60 6.73 -12.96
CA GLN A 158 -0.28 5.69 -12.44
C GLN A 158 0.47 4.36 -12.26
N LYS A 159 1.30 3.99 -13.24
CA LYS A 159 2.17 2.81 -13.16
C LYS A 159 3.20 2.96 -12.04
N LEU A 160 3.80 4.13 -11.86
CA LEU A 160 4.73 4.41 -10.75
C LEU A 160 4.05 4.32 -9.38
N LEU A 161 2.83 4.84 -9.25
CA LEU A 161 2.09 4.78 -7.98
C LEU A 161 1.78 3.33 -7.58
N GLN A 162 1.40 2.49 -8.54
CA GLN A 162 1.14 1.07 -8.31
C GLN A 162 2.41 0.25 -8.06
N MET A 163 3.52 0.57 -8.75
CA MET A 163 4.80 -0.09 -8.53
C MET A 163 5.58 0.47 -7.33
N GLY A 164 5.23 1.65 -6.83
CA GLY A 164 6.10 2.49 -6.00
C GLY A 164 5.47 3.10 -4.75
N GLY A 165 4.25 2.72 -4.41
CA GLY A 165 3.66 2.97 -3.09
C GLY A 165 4.22 2.03 -2.02
N SER A 166 5.54 1.99 -1.85
CA SER A 166 6.17 1.22 -0.76
C SER A 166 6.13 2.02 0.55
N PRO A 167 6.20 1.39 1.74
CA PRO A 167 5.93 2.04 3.01
C PRO A 167 7.17 2.81 3.44
N GLN A 168 6.93 3.92 4.14
CA GLN A 168 7.88 4.62 5.01
C GLN A 168 9.17 5.13 4.33
N GLY A 169 9.12 6.37 3.81
CA GLY A 169 10.27 7.06 3.26
C GLY A 169 9.89 8.28 2.41
N ALA A 170 10.86 9.14 2.12
CA ALA A 170 10.69 10.32 1.24
C ALA A 170 11.39 10.15 -0.12
N ARG A 171 12.07 9.02 -0.34
CA ARG A 171 12.86 8.76 -1.54
C ARG A 171 12.07 7.91 -2.53
N PRO A 172 12.30 8.08 -3.84
CA PRO A 172 11.73 7.20 -4.86
C PRO A 172 12.11 5.75 -4.60
N LYS A 173 11.10 4.89 -4.51
CA LYS A 173 11.23 3.45 -4.28
C LYS A 173 10.17 2.70 -5.08
N SER A 174 10.45 1.44 -5.40
CA SER A 174 9.52 0.57 -6.10
C SER A 174 9.65 -0.87 -5.63
N LEU A 175 8.50 -1.52 -5.44
CA LEU A 175 8.40 -2.95 -5.24
C LEU A 175 8.48 -3.62 -6.60
N VAL A 176 9.48 -4.49 -6.78
CA VAL A 176 9.65 -5.28 -8.00
C VAL A 176 9.50 -6.75 -7.66
N ILE A 177 8.67 -7.46 -8.42
CA ILE A 177 8.53 -8.91 -8.31
C ILE A 177 9.31 -9.53 -9.47
N PRO A 178 10.36 -10.34 -9.21
CA PRO A 178 11.10 -10.98 -10.28
C PRO A 178 10.22 -11.99 -11.01
N ARG A 179 10.32 -12.01 -12.34
CA ARG A 179 9.59 -12.94 -13.23
C ARG A 179 10.00 -14.41 -13.06
N SER A 180 11.11 -14.70 -12.38
CA SER A 180 11.67 -16.05 -12.30
C SER A 180 11.00 -16.92 -11.22
N PRO A 181 10.64 -18.18 -11.53
CA PRO A 181 10.02 -19.10 -10.56
C PRO A 181 11.03 -19.73 -9.57
N LYS A 182 12.29 -19.26 -9.54
CA LYS A 182 13.31 -19.75 -8.61
C LYS A 182 14.12 -18.58 -8.06
N PRO A 183 14.40 -18.54 -6.75
CA PRO A 183 15.30 -17.56 -6.18
C PRO A 183 16.66 -17.74 -6.85
N THR A 184 17.07 -16.77 -7.65
CA THR A 184 18.44 -16.70 -8.13
C THR A 184 19.26 -16.23 -6.94
N VAL A 185 19.84 -17.17 -6.20
CA VAL A 185 20.88 -16.85 -5.23
C VAL A 185 22.04 -16.29 -6.05
N TYR A 186 22.28 -15.00 -5.93
CA TYR A 186 23.53 -14.41 -6.40
C TYR A 186 24.62 -14.87 -5.45
N ASP A 187 25.27 -15.96 -5.81
CA ASP A 187 26.46 -16.45 -5.12
C ASP A 187 27.69 -15.76 -5.72
N ASP A 188 28.12 -14.67 -5.08
CA ASP A 188 29.35 -13.92 -5.37
C ASP A 188 30.63 -14.64 -4.89
N SER A 189 30.54 -15.94 -4.55
CA SER A 189 31.73 -16.71 -4.21
C SER A 189 32.73 -16.71 -5.37
N PRO A 190 33.99 -16.29 -5.14
CA PRO A 190 35.00 -16.30 -6.17
C PRO A 190 35.20 -17.73 -6.71
N THR A 191 35.44 -17.83 -8.03
CA THR A 191 35.39 -19.08 -8.82
C THR A 191 36.26 -20.22 -8.28
N TRP A 192 37.30 -19.92 -7.48
CA TRP A 192 38.15 -20.90 -6.83
C TRP A 192 37.44 -21.71 -5.73
N ILE A 193 36.44 -21.14 -5.04
CA ILE A 193 35.63 -21.86 -4.03
C ILE A 193 34.78 -22.96 -4.71
N ARG A 194 34.27 -22.68 -5.92
CA ARG A 194 33.51 -23.65 -6.74
C ARG A 194 34.39 -24.78 -7.28
N SER A 195 35.69 -24.55 -7.47
CA SER A 195 36.66 -25.57 -7.85
C SER A 195 36.96 -26.52 -6.70
N LEU A 196 37.15 -25.98 -5.49
CA LEU A 196 37.39 -26.77 -4.28
C LEU A 196 36.20 -27.66 -3.90
N ALA A 197 34.97 -27.15 -3.97
CA ALA A 197 33.77 -27.96 -3.69
C ALA A 197 33.59 -29.13 -4.68
N ARG A 198 33.97 -28.95 -5.95
CA ARG A 198 33.93 -30.03 -6.96
C ARG A 198 35.03 -31.07 -6.80
N GLN A 199 36.20 -30.69 -6.28
CA GLN A 199 37.29 -31.63 -5.99
C GLN A 199 36.97 -32.50 -4.78
N VAL A 200 36.39 -31.93 -3.72
CA VAL A 200 35.99 -32.68 -2.52
C VAL A 200 34.86 -33.67 -2.83
N SER A 201 33.91 -33.30 -3.70
CA SER A 201 32.79 -34.17 -4.08
C SER A 201 33.15 -35.29 -5.07
N ARG A 202 34.36 -35.28 -5.66
CA ARG A 202 34.86 -36.36 -6.53
C ARG A 202 35.83 -37.32 -5.82
N ALA A 203 36.19 -37.02 -4.58
CA ALA A 203 37.09 -37.83 -3.76
C ALA A 203 36.34 -38.62 -2.66
N ALA A 204 35.01 -38.66 -2.72
CA ALA A 204 34.13 -39.46 -1.85
C ALA A 204 33.40 -40.52 -2.67
#